data_AF-A0A336N7J0-F1
#
_entry.id   AF-A0A336N7J0-F1
#
_cell.length_a   1.000
_cell.length_b   1.000
_cell.length_c   1.000
_cell.angle_alpha   90.00
_cell.angle_beta   90.00
_cell.angle_gamma   90.00
#
_symmetry.space_group_name_H-M   'P 1'
#
loop_
_entity.id
_entity.type
_entity.pdbx_description
1 polymer ?
#
loop_
_entity_poly.entity_id
_entity_poly.type
_entity_poly.pdbx_seq_one_letter_code
_entity_poly.pdbx_strand_id
1 'polypeptide(L)'
;MLLQADDFEAHEIRVAIHDGFTLDDPKRPKLYTHQQYFRSEQEMCELFADVPSALENTLLIAQRCNVTIRLGEYFLPQFPTGDLSTEDYLVKRAKEGLEERLKVLFPDEKVRTERRPEYDERLQVELDVINQMGFPGYFLIVMEFIQWSKDNNIPVGPGRGSGAGSLVAYALKITDLDPLEFDLLFERFLNPERVSMPDFDVDFCMDGRDCVIEHVAEMYGRGAVSQIITFGTMAAKAVIRDVGRVLGQPYGFVDRISKLVPPDPGMTLAKAFEAEPKLQEIYDADEEVRAIIDMACKLEGVTRNAGKHAGGVVISPTLITDFSPLYCDSEGKHPVTHFDKNDVEYAGLVKFDFLGLRTLTIIKWALDMINARMEKEGKPLVDINTIPLDDHQSFEVLLNAETTAVFQLESRGMKDLIKRLKPDCFEDIIALVALFRPGPLQSGMVDNFIDRKHGREEVSYPDANYQHESLKPILEPTYGIILYQEQVMQIAQVLAGYTLGGADLLRRAMGKKNRKKWRNSVPYLKRGQSKTAWTAIFP
;
A
#
# COMPACT_ATOMS: atom_id res chain seq x y z
N MET A 1 1.07 15.31 -28.93
CA MET A 1 1.09 16.73 -29.29
C MET A 1 2.06 17.41 -28.35
N LEU A 2 2.99 18.20 -28.88
CA LEU A 2 3.99 18.89 -28.07
C LEU A 2 3.36 20.14 -27.44
N LEU A 3 3.90 20.62 -26.32
CA LEU A 3 3.40 21.86 -25.73
C LEU A 3 3.98 23.07 -26.46
N GLN A 4 5.30 23.08 -26.68
CA GLN A 4 6.02 24.17 -27.35
C GLN A 4 6.73 23.64 -28.61
N ALA A 5 7.09 24.53 -29.53
CA ALA A 5 7.87 24.17 -30.72
C ALA A 5 9.26 23.62 -30.36
N ASP A 6 9.88 24.16 -29.31
CA ASP A 6 11.21 23.77 -28.82
C ASP A 6 11.26 22.37 -28.16
N ASP A 7 10.10 21.71 -28.01
CA ASP A 7 10.01 20.33 -27.54
C ASP A 7 10.19 19.31 -28.67
N PHE A 8 10.31 19.76 -29.92
CA PHE A 8 10.43 18.88 -31.09
C PHE A 8 11.66 17.96 -31.01
N GLU A 9 12.81 18.49 -30.60
CA GLU A 9 14.05 17.70 -30.48
C GLU A 9 13.93 16.62 -29.39
N ALA A 10 13.32 16.98 -28.26
CA ALA A 10 13.04 16.02 -27.18
C ALA A 10 12.08 14.92 -27.63
N HIS A 11 11.09 15.25 -28.46
CA HIS A 11 10.17 14.28 -29.02
C HIS A 11 10.84 13.34 -30.01
N GLU A 12 11.68 13.85 -30.91
CA GLU A 12 12.44 13.02 -31.84
C GLU A 12 13.32 12.02 -31.08
N ILE A 13 13.96 12.45 -29.99
CA ILE A 13 14.73 11.57 -29.12
C ILE A 13 13.82 10.57 -28.41
N ARG A 14 12.67 10.99 -27.88
CA ARG A 14 11.68 10.08 -27.25
C ARG A 14 11.21 8.99 -28.21
N VAL A 15 10.94 9.33 -29.47
CA VAL A 15 10.54 8.36 -30.50
C VAL A 15 11.70 7.43 -30.82
N ALA A 16 12.91 7.96 -31.01
CA ALA A 16 14.10 7.15 -31.27
C ALA A 16 14.42 6.17 -30.11
N ILE A 17 14.18 6.58 -28.86
CA ILE A 17 14.30 5.70 -27.68
C ILE A 17 13.34 4.51 -27.81
N HIS A 18 12.08 4.76 -28.21
CA HIS A 18 11.06 3.73 -28.37
C HIS A 18 11.35 2.79 -29.55
N ASP A 19 11.70 3.36 -30.71
CA ASP A 19 11.93 2.61 -31.94
C ASP A 19 13.29 1.90 -31.96
N GLY A 20 14.20 2.25 -31.03
CA GLY A 20 15.52 1.62 -30.90
C GLY A 20 16.57 2.14 -31.88
N PHE A 21 16.43 3.37 -32.39
CA PHE A 21 17.36 4.00 -33.31
C PHE A 21 18.26 5.03 -32.62
N THR A 22 19.42 5.34 -33.20
CA THR A 22 20.16 6.57 -32.89
C THR A 22 19.57 7.74 -33.68
N LEU A 23 19.77 8.97 -33.19
CA LEU A 23 19.17 10.16 -33.78
C LEU A 23 19.69 10.45 -35.20
N ASP A 24 20.96 10.11 -35.43
CA ASP A 24 21.71 10.29 -36.67
C ASP A 24 21.54 9.15 -37.69
N ASP A 25 20.87 8.04 -37.32
CA ASP A 25 20.65 6.91 -38.23
C ASP A 25 19.82 7.37 -39.46
N PRO A 26 20.37 7.27 -40.69
CA PRO A 26 19.64 7.63 -41.90
C PRO A 26 18.37 6.81 -42.15
N LYS A 27 18.27 5.62 -41.55
CA LYS A 27 17.10 4.73 -41.65
C LYS A 27 16.01 5.05 -40.63
N ARG A 28 16.29 5.92 -39.65
CA ARG A 28 15.30 6.32 -38.64
C ARG A 28 14.10 6.99 -39.33
N PRO A 29 12.87 6.55 -39.04
CA PRO A 29 11.68 7.25 -39.53
C PRO A 29 11.62 8.69 -39.03
N LYS A 30 11.41 9.64 -39.94
CA LYS A 30 11.23 11.07 -39.64
C LYS A 30 9.78 11.46 -39.97
N LEU A 31 8.86 11.01 -39.13
CA LEU A 31 7.42 11.19 -39.33
C LEU A 31 6.88 12.51 -38.79
N TYR A 32 7.69 13.23 -38.00
CA TYR A 32 7.26 14.38 -37.23
C TYR A 32 7.90 15.68 -37.72
N THR A 33 7.24 16.81 -37.43
CA THR A 33 7.74 18.16 -37.77
C THR A 33 7.65 19.10 -36.57
N HIS A 34 8.45 20.18 -36.59
CA HIS A 34 8.43 21.23 -35.58
C HIS A 34 7.08 21.97 -35.45
N GLN A 35 6.14 21.77 -36.38
CA GLN A 35 4.82 22.41 -36.37
C GLN A 35 3.76 21.64 -35.57
N GLN A 36 4.09 20.48 -34.99
CA GLN A 36 3.14 19.62 -34.24
C GLN A 36 3.03 19.95 -32.74
N TYR A 37 3.21 21.22 -32.38
CA TYR A 37 2.94 21.73 -31.05
C TYR A 37 1.50 22.20 -30.89
N PHE A 38 1.09 22.48 -29.65
CA PHE A 38 -0.22 23.00 -29.30
C PHE A 38 -0.32 24.48 -29.72
N ARG A 39 -0.64 24.71 -30.98
CA ARG A 39 -0.85 26.05 -31.55
C ARG A 39 -1.98 26.79 -30.87
N SER A 40 -1.83 28.11 -30.80
CA SER A 40 -2.88 29.03 -30.41
C SER A 40 -4.02 29.06 -31.44
N GLU A 41 -5.20 29.52 -31.00
CA GLU A 41 -6.35 29.72 -31.88
C GLU A 41 -6.02 30.64 -33.07
N GLN A 42 -5.27 31.72 -32.83
CA GLN A 42 -4.89 32.69 -33.86
C GLN A 42 -3.98 32.06 -34.92
N GLU A 43 -2.95 31.32 -34.52
CA GLU A 43 -2.05 30.63 -35.46
C GLU A 43 -2.84 29.65 -36.35
N MET A 44 -3.83 28.95 -35.78
CA MET A 44 -4.69 28.04 -36.54
C MET A 44 -5.66 28.78 -37.48
N CYS A 45 -6.20 29.93 -37.06
CA CYS A 45 -7.03 30.81 -37.89
C CYS A 45 -6.29 31.37 -39.09
N GLU A 46 -5.04 31.82 -38.89
CA GLU A 46 -4.19 32.33 -39.97
C GLU A 46 -3.78 31.20 -40.93
N LEU A 47 -3.46 30.02 -40.40
CA LEU A 47 -3.05 28.85 -41.18
C LEU A 47 -4.15 28.32 -42.10
N PHE A 48 -5.40 28.35 -41.64
CA PHE A 48 -6.59 27.86 -42.37
C PHE A 48 -7.51 28.98 -42.84
N ALA A 49 -7.00 30.20 -43.02
CA ALA A 49 -7.78 31.36 -43.44
C ALA A 49 -8.47 31.17 -44.82
N ASP A 50 -7.91 30.30 -45.66
CA ASP A 50 -8.45 29.91 -46.96
C ASP A 50 -9.59 28.87 -46.86
N VAL A 51 -9.69 28.15 -45.74
CA VAL A 51 -10.75 27.16 -45.46
C VAL A 51 -11.36 27.36 -44.07
N PRO A 52 -12.12 28.45 -43.82
CA PRO A 52 -12.70 28.74 -42.50
C PRO A 52 -13.60 27.62 -41.95
N SER A 53 -14.29 26.90 -42.85
CA SER A 53 -15.14 25.77 -42.48
C SER A 53 -14.38 24.63 -41.80
N ALA A 54 -13.06 24.49 -42.02
CA ALA A 54 -12.24 23.51 -41.32
C ALA A 54 -12.18 23.81 -39.81
N LEU A 55 -12.11 25.09 -39.43
CA LEU A 55 -12.08 25.56 -38.05
C LEU A 55 -13.48 25.51 -37.43
N GLU A 56 -14.50 25.99 -38.14
CA GLU A 56 -15.89 25.96 -37.66
C GLU A 56 -16.35 24.54 -37.32
N ASN A 57 -15.96 23.56 -38.13
CA ASN A 57 -16.30 22.17 -37.89
C ASN A 57 -15.66 21.60 -36.62
N THR A 58 -14.50 22.08 -36.16
CA THR A 58 -13.92 21.60 -34.89
C THR A 58 -14.81 22.00 -33.71
N LEU A 59 -15.37 23.21 -33.72
CA LEU A 59 -16.29 23.70 -32.71
C LEU A 59 -17.61 22.91 -32.73
N LEU A 60 -18.16 22.66 -33.93
CA LEU A 60 -19.38 21.87 -34.08
C LEU A 60 -19.18 20.41 -33.61
N ILE A 61 -18.01 19.82 -33.87
CA ILE A 61 -17.66 18.49 -33.36
C ILE A 61 -17.55 18.53 -31.83
N ALA A 62 -16.81 19.49 -31.28
CA ALA A 62 -16.63 19.63 -29.83
C ALA A 62 -17.97 19.79 -29.10
N GLN A 63 -18.90 20.57 -29.64
CA GLN A 63 -20.25 20.74 -29.09
C GLN A 63 -21.09 19.45 -29.10
N ARG A 64 -20.86 18.55 -30.07
CA ARG A 64 -21.57 17.27 -30.18
C ARG A 64 -20.99 16.19 -29.27
N CYS A 65 -19.71 16.29 -28.90
CA CYS A 65 -19.01 15.31 -28.07
C CYS A 65 -19.23 15.55 -26.58
N ASN A 66 -20.21 14.86 -25.98
CA ASN A 66 -20.52 14.95 -24.56
C ASN A 66 -20.49 13.53 -23.94
N VAL A 67 -19.44 13.22 -23.17
CA VAL A 67 -19.26 11.91 -22.52
C VAL A 67 -19.25 12.11 -21.01
N THR A 68 -20.09 11.36 -20.30
CA THR A 68 -20.14 11.37 -18.83
C THR A 68 -19.40 10.14 -18.30
N ILE A 69 -18.28 10.36 -17.62
CA ILE A 69 -17.55 9.32 -16.89
C ILE A 69 -17.72 9.63 -15.39
N ARG A 70 -18.39 8.72 -14.67
CA ARG A 70 -18.60 8.86 -13.23
C ARG A 70 -17.36 8.39 -12.49
N LEU A 71 -16.78 9.26 -11.66
CA LEU A 71 -15.55 8.99 -10.91
C LEU A 71 -15.81 9.19 -9.41
N GLY A 72 -15.09 8.43 -8.58
CA GLY A 72 -15.16 8.50 -7.11
C GLY A 72 -16.36 7.77 -6.49
N GLU A 73 -17.12 7.00 -7.28
CA GLU A 73 -18.23 6.17 -6.81
C GLU A 73 -17.97 4.71 -7.16
N TYR A 74 -18.11 3.81 -6.18
CA TYR A 74 -17.78 2.39 -6.37
C TYR A 74 -18.86 1.60 -7.11
N PHE A 75 -18.40 0.60 -7.86
CA PHE A 75 -19.20 -0.42 -8.53
C PHE A 75 -18.72 -1.79 -8.03
N LEU A 76 -19.39 -2.31 -7.00
CA LEU A 76 -19.00 -3.56 -6.35
C LEU A 76 -19.51 -4.78 -7.12
N PRO A 77 -18.73 -5.87 -7.22
CA PRO A 77 -19.22 -7.15 -7.72
C PRO A 77 -20.32 -7.70 -6.82
N GLN A 78 -21.24 -8.49 -7.39
CA GLN A 78 -22.22 -9.22 -6.61
C GLN A 78 -21.62 -10.54 -6.10
N PHE A 79 -21.76 -10.79 -4.81
CA PHE A 79 -21.39 -12.06 -4.19
C PHE A 79 -22.61 -13.01 -4.21
N PRO A 80 -22.44 -14.32 -4.49
CA PRO A 80 -23.56 -15.26 -4.50
C PRO A 80 -24.07 -15.53 -3.07
N THR A 81 -25.18 -14.86 -2.69
CA THR A 81 -25.79 -14.98 -1.36
C THR A 81 -27.04 -15.85 -1.29
N GLY A 82 -27.50 -16.37 -2.44
CA GLY A 82 -28.77 -17.08 -2.55
C GLY A 82 -29.95 -16.14 -2.34
N ASP A 83 -30.87 -16.51 -1.45
CA ASP A 83 -32.09 -15.71 -1.16
C ASP A 83 -31.86 -14.59 -0.12
N LEU A 84 -30.68 -14.53 0.52
CA LEU A 84 -30.36 -13.52 1.52
C LEU A 84 -29.81 -12.24 0.87
N SER A 85 -30.04 -11.10 1.52
CA SER A 85 -29.33 -9.86 1.20
C SER A 85 -27.82 -10.01 1.47
N THR A 86 -27.00 -9.14 0.85
CA THR A 86 -25.54 -9.19 1.04
C THR A 86 -25.17 -8.86 2.48
N GLU A 87 -25.89 -7.92 3.07
CA GLU A 87 -25.79 -7.50 4.46
C GLU A 87 -26.13 -8.65 5.42
N ASP A 88 -27.27 -9.31 5.24
CA ASP A 88 -27.72 -10.40 6.12
C ASP A 88 -26.80 -11.62 6.01
N TYR A 89 -26.31 -11.91 4.79
CA TYR A 89 -25.36 -12.99 4.56
C TYR A 89 -24.03 -12.74 5.30
N LEU A 90 -23.52 -11.51 5.24
CA LEU A 90 -22.33 -11.11 6.00
C LEU A 90 -22.54 -11.29 7.51
N VAL A 91 -23.65 -10.76 8.04
CA VAL A 91 -23.96 -10.86 9.49
C VAL A 91 -24.01 -12.33 9.92
N LYS A 92 -24.67 -13.19 9.14
CA LYS A 92 -24.75 -14.62 9.42
C LYS A 92 -23.35 -15.26 9.47
N ARG A 93 -22.54 -15.07 8.43
CA ARG A 93 -21.19 -15.66 8.34
C ARG A 93 -20.25 -15.14 9.42
N ALA A 94 -20.31 -13.85 9.74
CA ALA A 94 -19.47 -13.24 10.76
C ALA A 94 -19.81 -13.80 12.15
N LYS A 95 -21.10 -13.98 12.48
CA LYS A 95 -21.52 -14.59 13.75
C LYS A 95 -21.11 -16.06 13.86
N GLU A 96 -21.32 -16.84 12.79
CA GLU A 96 -20.89 -18.25 12.73
C GLU A 96 -19.36 -18.37 12.89
N GLY A 97 -18.61 -17.52 12.20
CA GLY A 97 -17.14 -17.51 12.30
C GLY A 97 -16.62 -17.07 13.67
N LEU A 98 -17.27 -16.08 14.31
CA LEU A 98 -16.90 -15.67 15.67
C LEU A 98 -17.12 -16.81 16.68
N GLU A 99 -18.19 -17.59 16.55
CA GLU A 99 -18.42 -18.77 17.40
C GLU A 99 -17.29 -19.80 17.29
N GLU A 100 -16.75 -20.01 16.10
CA GLU A 100 -15.58 -20.89 15.89
C GLU A 100 -14.33 -20.31 16.56
N ARG A 101 -14.04 -19.02 16.36
CA ARG A 101 -12.88 -18.34 16.95
C ARG A 101 -12.93 -18.35 18.48
N LEU A 102 -14.08 -18.05 19.08
CA LEU A 102 -14.26 -18.03 20.54
C LEU A 102 -14.09 -19.41 21.18
N LYS A 103 -14.44 -20.49 20.47
CA LYS A 103 -14.20 -21.87 20.93
C LYS A 103 -12.71 -22.20 21.00
N VAL A 104 -11.92 -21.67 20.07
CA VAL A 104 -10.48 -21.87 20.01
C VAL A 104 -9.76 -20.99 21.05
N LEU A 105 -10.09 -19.69 21.10
CA LEU A 105 -9.49 -18.74 22.04
C LEU A 105 -9.79 -19.08 23.50
N PHE A 106 -11.04 -19.42 23.79
CA PHE A 106 -11.50 -19.74 25.14
C PHE A 106 -12.13 -21.13 25.15
N PRO A 107 -11.33 -22.22 25.25
CA PRO A 107 -11.85 -23.58 25.30
C PRO A 107 -12.78 -23.82 26.50
N ASP A 108 -12.54 -23.15 27.62
CA ASP A 108 -13.40 -23.16 28.80
C ASP A 108 -14.66 -22.29 28.56
N GLU A 109 -15.82 -22.92 28.69
CA GLU A 109 -17.13 -22.29 28.47
C GLU A 109 -17.42 -21.14 29.45
N LYS A 110 -16.92 -21.21 30.69
CA LYS A 110 -17.13 -20.14 31.68
C LYS A 110 -16.38 -18.87 31.30
N VAL A 111 -15.10 -19.01 30.99
CA VAL A 111 -14.26 -17.89 30.52
C VAL A 111 -14.82 -17.31 29.23
N ARG A 112 -15.26 -18.18 28.30
CA ARG A 112 -15.91 -17.75 27.05
C ARG A 112 -17.17 -16.93 27.32
N THR A 113 -18.01 -17.35 28.25
CA THR A 113 -19.25 -16.63 28.59
C THR A 113 -18.96 -15.26 29.20
N GLU A 114 -17.91 -15.15 30.01
CA GLU A 114 -17.49 -13.87 30.63
C GLU A 114 -16.89 -12.89 29.63
N ARG A 115 -16.06 -13.37 28.68
CA ARG A 115 -15.39 -12.52 27.68
C ARG A 115 -16.25 -12.21 26.46
N ARG A 116 -17.21 -13.06 26.11
CA ARG A 116 -18.06 -12.94 24.91
C ARG A 116 -18.74 -11.58 24.70
N PRO A 117 -19.30 -10.89 25.71
CA PRO A 117 -19.98 -9.61 25.51
C PRO A 117 -19.12 -8.55 24.80
N GLU A 118 -17.83 -8.51 25.10
CA GLU A 118 -16.85 -7.60 24.49
C GLU A 118 -16.74 -7.82 22.97
N TYR A 119 -16.68 -9.10 22.56
CA TYR A 119 -16.59 -9.50 21.16
C TYR A 119 -17.89 -9.27 20.41
N ASP A 120 -19.03 -9.59 21.03
CA ASP A 120 -20.35 -9.41 20.42
C ASP A 120 -20.64 -7.91 20.18
N GLU A 121 -20.28 -7.03 21.13
CA GLU A 121 -20.41 -5.57 20.97
C GLU A 121 -19.51 -5.04 19.85
N ARG A 122 -18.23 -5.43 19.85
CA ARG A 122 -17.29 -5.02 18.79
C ARG A 122 -17.75 -5.50 17.42
N LEU A 123 -18.20 -6.76 17.31
CA LEU A 123 -18.67 -7.33 16.05
C LEU A 123 -19.88 -6.54 15.52
N GLN A 124 -20.84 -6.18 16.37
CA GLN A 124 -22.02 -5.44 15.95
C GLN A 124 -21.67 -4.03 15.45
N VAL A 125 -20.81 -3.31 16.16
CA VAL A 125 -20.35 -1.97 15.74
C VAL A 125 -19.67 -2.02 14.37
N GLU A 126 -18.79 -2.99 14.15
CA GLU A 126 -18.13 -3.16 12.85
C GLU A 126 -19.11 -3.52 11.74
N LEU A 127 -20.03 -4.47 11.98
CA LEU A 127 -21.04 -4.88 11.01
C LEU A 127 -21.95 -3.72 10.60
N ASP A 128 -22.36 -2.89 11.56
CA ASP A 128 -23.20 -1.71 11.30
C ASP A 128 -22.47 -0.71 10.39
N VAL A 129 -21.18 -0.44 10.65
CA VAL A 129 -20.37 0.45 9.81
C VAL A 129 -20.16 -0.13 8.41
N ILE A 130 -19.84 -1.43 8.29
CA ILE A 130 -19.62 -2.09 6.99
C ILE A 130 -20.88 -2.05 6.13
N ASN A 131 -22.04 -2.34 6.73
CA ASN A 131 -23.33 -2.33 6.04
C ASN A 131 -23.74 -0.89 5.68
N GLN A 132 -23.59 0.08 6.58
CA GLN A 132 -23.92 1.48 6.31
C GLN A 132 -23.08 2.06 5.17
N MET A 133 -21.80 1.70 5.09
CA MET A 133 -20.90 2.17 4.04
C MET A 133 -21.04 1.39 2.72
N GLY A 134 -21.83 0.32 2.69
CA GLY A 134 -22.07 -0.48 1.48
C GLY A 134 -20.90 -1.38 1.10
N PHE A 135 -20.09 -1.85 2.05
CA PHE A 135 -18.97 -2.77 1.79
C PHE A 135 -19.19 -4.26 2.13
N PRO A 136 -20.40 -4.81 2.38
CA PRO A 136 -20.51 -6.21 2.76
C PRO A 136 -20.05 -7.15 1.65
N GLY A 137 -20.35 -6.85 0.38
CA GLY A 137 -19.90 -7.63 -0.76
C GLY A 137 -18.37 -7.74 -0.83
N TYR A 138 -17.65 -6.67 -0.53
CA TYR A 138 -16.18 -6.68 -0.50
C TYR A 138 -15.64 -7.68 0.53
N PHE A 139 -16.16 -7.66 1.77
CA PHE A 139 -15.75 -8.60 2.81
C PHE A 139 -16.06 -10.05 2.43
N LEU A 140 -17.21 -10.30 1.81
CA LEU A 140 -17.59 -11.64 1.38
C LEU A 140 -16.68 -12.17 0.27
N ILE A 141 -16.35 -11.33 -0.72
CA ILE A 141 -15.40 -11.68 -1.79
C ILE A 141 -14.04 -12.05 -1.18
N VAL A 142 -13.54 -11.22 -0.25
CA VAL A 142 -12.23 -11.44 0.39
C VAL A 142 -12.20 -12.69 1.26
N MET A 143 -13.23 -12.92 2.05
CA MET A 143 -13.38 -14.15 2.82
C MET A 143 -13.34 -15.38 1.90
N GLU A 144 -14.10 -15.34 0.81
CA GLU A 144 -14.27 -16.51 -0.05
C GLU A 144 -12.95 -16.94 -0.68
N PHE A 145 -12.21 -16.02 -1.33
CA PHE A 145 -10.98 -16.44 -1.99
C PHE A 145 -9.88 -16.83 -0.98
N ILE A 146 -9.89 -16.26 0.24
CA ILE A 146 -8.97 -16.66 1.31
C ILE A 146 -9.31 -18.07 1.79
N GLN A 147 -10.59 -18.36 2.02
CA GLN A 147 -11.04 -19.69 2.42
C GLN A 147 -10.74 -20.71 1.32
N TRP A 148 -11.06 -20.41 0.06
CA TRP A 148 -10.72 -21.25 -1.08
C TRP A 148 -9.22 -21.52 -1.17
N SER A 149 -8.39 -20.51 -0.93
CA SER A 149 -6.93 -20.67 -0.92
C SER A 149 -6.48 -21.62 0.19
N LYS A 150 -7.01 -21.46 1.41
CA LYS A 150 -6.75 -22.36 2.54
C LYS A 150 -7.17 -23.81 2.20
N ASP A 151 -8.35 -24.00 1.62
CA ASP A 151 -8.90 -25.31 1.24
C ASP A 151 -8.08 -26.00 0.13
N ASN A 152 -7.47 -25.23 -0.77
CA ASN A 152 -6.62 -25.72 -1.86
C ASN A 152 -5.12 -25.75 -1.50
N ASN A 153 -4.77 -25.64 -0.21
CA ASN A 153 -3.39 -25.65 0.29
C ASN A 153 -2.51 -24.58 -0.37
N ILE A 154 -3.08 -23.40 -0.63
CA ILE A 154 -2.40 -22.18 -1.08
C ILE A 154 -2.18 -21.30 0.15
N PRO A 155 -0.94 -21.16 0.63
CA PRO A 155 -0.61 -20.28 1.74
C PRO A 155 -1.00 -18.84 1.43
N VAL A 156 -1.76 -18.27 2.36
CA VAL A 156 -2.14 -16.87 2.37
C VAL A 156 -1.27 -16.17 3.41
N GLY A 157 -0.71 -15.02 3.05
CA GLY A 157 0.22 -14.32 3.92
C GLY A 157 -0.44 -13.50 5.00
N PRO A 158 0.35 -13.15 6.03
CA PRO A 158 -0.13 -12.44 7.20
C PRO A 158 -0.43 -10.97 6.92
N GLY A 159 0.10 -10.39 5.84
CA GLY A 159 0.08 -8.95 5.64
C GLY A 159 -1.34 -8.48 5.51
N ARG A 160 -1.83 -7.65 6.44
CA ARG A 160 -3.15 -7.06 6.32
C ARG A 160 -3.15 -5.65 6.86
N GLY A 161 -2.38 -4.77 6.21
CA GLY A 161 -2.35 -3.31 6.39
C GLY A 161 -2.92 -2.82 7.72
N SER A 162 -4.04 -2.12 7.66
CA SER A 162 -4.88 -1.84 8.84
C SER A 162 -6.00 -2.88 9.05
N GLY A 163 -6.21 -3.81 8.11
CA GLY A 163 -7.26 -4.83 8.14
C GLY A 163 -7.22 -5.77 9.34
N ALA A 164 -6.05 -5.96 9.95
CA ALA A 164 -5.91 -6.71 11.21
C ALA A 164 -6.72 -6.13 12.38
N GLY A 165 -7.09 -4.84 12.34
CA GLY A 165 -7.93 -4.20 13.36
C GLY A 165 -9.43 -4.52 13.27
N SER A 166 -9.86 -5.32 12.28
CA SER A 166 -11.27 -5.72 12.12
C SER A 166 -11.53 -7.09 12.74
N LEU A 167 -12.41 -7.12 13.74
CA LEU A 167 -12.93 -8.34 14.33
C LEU A 167 -13.80 -9.11 13.32
N VAL A 168 -14.50 -8.41 12.41
CA VAL A 168 -15.22 -9.05 11.30
C VAL A 168 -14.24 -9.80 10.40
N ALA A 169 -13.09 -9.20 10.05
CA ALA A 169 -12.07 -9.89 9.26
C ALA A 169 -11.52 -11.14 9.97
N TYR A 170 -11.32 -11.07 11.29
CA TYR A 170 -10.88 -12.20 12.10
C TYR A 170 -11.91 -13.33 12.16
N ALA A 171 -13.19 -12.97 12.37
CA ALA A 171 -14.31 -13.90 12.39
C ALA A 171 -14.48 -14.63 11.05
N LEU A 172 -14.32 -13.91 9.93
CA LEU A 172 -14.39 -14.47 8.58
C LEU A 172 -13.10 -15.18 8.13
N LYS A 173 -12.11 -15.36 9.03
CA LYS A 173 -10.81 -16.00 8.74
C LYS A 173 -9.97 -15.30 7.67
N ILE A 174 -10.28 -14.03 7.38
CA ILE A 174 -9.51 -13.13 6.50
C ILE A 174 -8.19 -12.78 7.17
N THR A 175 -8.24 -12.49 8.47
CA THR A 175 -7.08 -12.28 9.35
C THR A 175 -7.00 -13.41 10.38
N ASP A 176 -5.79 -13.61 10.92
CA ASP A 176 -5.50 -14.65 11.90
C ASP A 176 -5.04 -14.09 13.26
N LEU A 177 -5.09 -12.77 13.45
CA LEU A 177 -4.83 -12.10 14.73
C LEU A 177 -6.13 -11.63 15.38
N ASP A 178 -6.20 -11.80 16.70
CA ASP A 178 -7.27 -11.25 17.53
C ASP A 178 -7.05 -9.74 17.76
N PRO A 179 -7.91 -8.86 17.23
CA PRO A 179 -7.73 -7.42 17.37
C PRO A 179 -7.92 -6.92 18.81
N LEU A 180 -8.68 -7.62 19.65
CA LEU A 180 -8.94 -7.17 21.02
C LEU A 180 -7.76 -7.45 21.95
N GLU A 181 -7.02 -8.54 21.72
CA GLU A 181 -5.83 -8.86 22.51
C GLU A 181 -4.69 -7.85 22.31
N PHE A 182 -4.56 -7.30 21.09
CA PHE A 182 -3.48 -6.37 20.71
C PHE A 182 -3.95 -4.92 20.51
N ASP A 183 -5.11 -4.55 21.05
CA ASP A 183 -5.68 -3.19 20.98
C ASP A 183 -5.75 -2.60 19.54
N LEU A 184 -6.00 -3.45 18.55
CA LEU A 184 -6.05 -3.06 17.14
C LEU A 184 -7.40 -2.38 16.81
N LEU A 185 -7.32 -1.21 16.15
CA LEU A 185 -8.46 -0.34 15.93
C LEU A 185 -9.10 -0.52 14.55
N PHE A 186 -10.40 -0.80 14.51
CA PHE A 186 -11.18 -0.95 13.29
C PHE A 186 -11.27 0.36 12.50
N GLU A 187 -11.43 1.49 13.18
CA GLU A 187 -11.56 2.81 12.54
C GLU A 187 -10.27 3.23 11.83
N ARG A 188 -9.15 2.60 12.16
CA ARG A 188 -7.91 2.78 11.40
C ARG A 188 -7.98 2.11 10.03
N PHE A 189 -8.70 0.99 9.93
CA PHE A 189 -9.02 0.29 8.69
C PHE A 189 -10.12 1.01 7.92
N LEU A 190 -11.32 1.03 8.49
CA LEU A 190 -12.53 1.57 7.88
C LEU A 190 -13.15 2.60 8.83
N ASN A 191 -13.10 3.87 8.44
CA ASN A 191 -13.57 4.97 9.26
C ASN A 191 -14.93 5.47 8.75
N PRO A 192 -16.03 5.41 9.51
CA PRO A 192 -17.35 5.87 9.05
C PRO A 192 -17.40 7.38 8.77
N GLU A 193 -16.53 8.16 9.42
CA GLU A 193 -16.41 9.62 9.17
C GLU A 193 -15.64 9.93 7.87
N ARG A 194 -15.23 8.90 7.11
CA ARG A 194 -14.46 9.02 5.86
C ARG A 194 -14.91 7.98 4.82
N VAL A 195 -15.32 8.45 3.65
CA VAL A 195 -15.44 7.56 2.49
C VAL A 195 -14.04 7.18 2.01
N SER A 196 -13.62 5.95 2.27
CA SER A 196 -12.40 5.36 1.70
C SER A 196 -12.58 3.88 1.54
N MET A 197 -11.93 3.33 0.52
CA MET A 197 -11.94 1.91 0.27
C MET A 197 -11.30 1.13 1.43
N PRO A 198 -11.95 0.06 1.93
CA PRO A 198 -11.23 -0.95 2.71
C PRO A 198 -10.21 -1.64 1.81
N ASP A 199 -8.97 -1.78 2.29
CA ASP A 199 -7.89 -2.43 1.55
C ASP A 199 -7.22 -3.45 2.44
N PHE A 200 -7.53 -4.73 2.20
CA PHE A 200 -6.94 -5.81 2.98
C PHE A 200 -5.48 -6.09 2.61
N ASP A 201 -4.97 -5.70 1.42
CA ASP A 201 -3.62 -6.03 0.94
C ASP A 201 -3.31 -7.54 1.09
N VAL A 202 -3.90 -8.40 0.27
CA VAL A 202 -3.85 -9.85 0.47
C VAL A 202 -2.61 -10.49 -0.16
N ASP A 203 -1.71 -11.01 0.68
CA ASP A 203 -0.55 -11.77 0.21
C ASP A 203 -0.90 -13.23 -0.09
N PHE A 204 -0.33 -13.80 -1.15
CA PHE A 204 -0.35 -15.23 -1.48
C PHE A 204 1.07 -15.74 -1.71
N CYS A 205 1.27 -17.06 -1.64
CA CYS A 205 2.51 -17.64 -2.17
C CYS A 205 2.62 -17.34 -3.69
N MET A 206 3.86 -17.22 -4.19
CA MET A 206 4.09 -16.85 -5.60
C MET A 206 3.42 -17.82 -6.57
N ASP A 207 3.48 -19.13 -6.26
CA ASP A 207 2.96 -20.18 -7.14
C ASP A 207 1.43 -20.28 -7.09
N GLY A 208 0.80 -19.90 -5.98
CA GLY A 208 -0.65 -19.98 -5.78
C GLY A 208 -1.42 -18.77 -6.30
N ARG A 209 -0.74 -17.63 -6.52
CA ARG A 209 -1.34 -16.40 -7.03
C ARG A 209 -2.16 -16.62 -8.30
N ASP A 210 -1.60 -17.30 -9.30
CA ASP A 210 -2.27 -17.49 -10.58
C ASP A 210 -3.48 -18.44 -10.46
N CYS A 211 -3.43 -19.42 -9.54
CA CYS A 211 -4.57 -20.27 -9.22
C CYS A 211 -5.72 -19.47 -8.60
N VAL A 212 -5.42 -18.51 -7.71
CA VAL A 212 -6.44 -17.64 -7.11
C VAL A 212 -7.08 -16.73 -8.16
N ILE A 213 -6.27 -16.16 -9.07
CA ILE A 213 -6.80 -15.35 -10.19
C ILE A 213 -7.75 -16.18 -11.04
N GLU A 214 -7.38 -17.42 -11.34
CA GLU A 214 -8.20 -18.32 -12.14
C GLU A 214 -9.51 -18.66 -11.43
N HIS A 215 -9.47 -18.99 -10.14
CA HIS A 215 -10.67 -19.23 -9.32
C HIS A 215 -11.62 -18.02 -9.30
N VAL A 216 -11.07 -16.83 -9.05
CA VAL A 216 -11.85 -15.58 -9.06
C VAL A 216 -12.44 -15.34 -10.45
N ALA A 217 -11.70 -15.63 -11.53
CA ALA A 217 -12.19 -15.53 -12.90
C ALA A 217 -13.29 -16.56 -13.21
N GLU A 218 -13.26 -17.75 -12.62
CA GLU A 218 -14.33 -18.74 -12.74
C GLU A 218 -15.58 -18.33 -11.95
N MET A 219 -15.41 -17.76 -10.75
CA MET A 219 -16.50 -17.34 -9.88
C MET A 219 -17.27 -16.13 -10.43
N TYR A 220 -16.57 -15.06 -10.81
CA TYR A 220 -17.19 -13.80 -11.26
C TYR A 220 -17.31 -13.71 -12.79
N GLY A 221 -16.75 -14.69 -13.51
CA GLY A 221 -16.70 -14.73 -14.97
C GLY A 221 -15.42 -14.12 -15.53
N ARG A 222 -14.77 -14.84 -16.46
CA ARG A 222 -13.46 -14.44 -17.01
C ARG A 222 -13.44 -13.04 -17.63
N GLY A 223 -14.58 -12.58 -18.16
CA GLY A 223 -14.70 -11.24 -18.74
C GLY A 223 -14.83 -10.11 -17.71
N ALA A 224 -15.14 -10.42 -16.45
CA ALA A 224 -15.32 -9.47 -15.36
C ALA A 224 -14.06 -9.30 -14.49
N VAL A 225 -13.02 -10.11 -14.74
CA VAL A 225 -11.77 -10.09 -13.98
C VAL A 225 -10.64 -9.69 -14.91
N SER A 226 -9.84 -8.72 -14.49
CA SER A 226 -8.68 -8.26 -15.25
C SER A 226 -7.53 -7.93 -14.32
N GLN A 227 -6.31 -7.91 -14.87
CA GLN A 227 -5.15 -7.43 -14.14
C GLN A 227 -4.99 -5.92 -14.37
N ILE A 228 -4.18 -5.25 -13.56
CA ILE A 228 -4.00 -3.80 -13.65
C ILE A 228 -2.71 -3.49 -14.40
N ILE A 229 -2.71 -2.51 -15.29
CA ILE A 229 -1.49 -2.07 -15.99
C ILE A 229 -0.55 -1.33 -15.03
N THR A 230 0.74 -1.41 -15.29
CA THR A 230 1.73 -0.50 -14.73
C THR A 230 2.45 0.23 -15.83
N PHE A 231 2.97 1.41 -15.52
CA PHE A 231 3.72 2.20 -16.47
C PHE A 231 5.20 2.21 -16.08
N GLY A 232 6.04 1.68 -16.97
CA GLY A 232 7.48 1.88 -16.89
C GLY A 232 7.78 3.31 -17.30
N THR A 233 8.29 4.13 -16.38
CA THR A 233 8.69 5.52 -16.65
C THR A 233 10.21 5.63 -16.77
N MET A 234 10.67 6.68 -17.45
CA MET A 234 12.10 6.98 -17.58
C MET A 234 12.61 7.68 -16.31
N ALA A 235 12.96 6.90 -15.29
CA ALA A 235 13.61 7.39 -14.08
C ALA A 235 15.03 7.94 -14.36
N ALA A 236 15.58 8.78 -13.47
CA ALA A 236 16.86 9.50 -13.65
C ALA A 236 18.00 8.69 -14.31
N LYS A 237 18.29 7.48 -13.80
CA LYS A 237 19.33 6.60 -14.39
C LYS A 237 18.95 6.05 -15.76
N ALA A 238 17.69 5.67 -15.94
CA ALA A 238 17.19 5.10 -17.18
C ALA A 238 17.17 6.15 -18.29
N VAL A 239 16.70 7.37 -17.99
CA VAL A 239 16.64 8.46 -18.97
C VAL A 239 18.03 8.88 -19.44
N ILE A 240 19.03 9.01 -18.55
CA ILE A 240 20.42 9.31 -18.95
C ILE A 240 20.96 8.24 -19.90
N ARG A 241 20.71 6.96 -19.57
CA ARG A 241 21.15 5.82 -20.39
C ARG A 241 20.49 5.80 -21.76
N ASP A 242 19.18 5.99 -21.81
CA ASP A 242 18.39 5.94 -23.03
C ASP A 242 18.70 7.13 -23.95
N VAL A 243 18.81 8.35 -23.41
CA VAL A 243 19.19 9.56 -24.16
C VAL A 243 20.62 9.45 -24.68
N GLY A 244 21.59 9.08 -23.84
CA GLY A 244 22.98 8.94 -24.26
C GLY A 244 23.15 7.93 -25.40
N ARG A 245 22.44 6.80 -25.33
CA ARG A 245 22.41 5.81 -26.43
C ARG A 245 21.90 6.43 -27.73
N VAL A 246 20.78 7.17 -27.68
CA VAL A 246 20.17 7.77 -28.87
C VAL A 246 21.06 8.86 -29.48
N LEU A 247 21.80 9.59 -28.65
CA LEU A 247 22.80 10.56 -29.11
C LEU A 247 24.10 9.90 -29.63
N GLY A 248 24.15 8.57 -29.74
CA GLY A 248 25.27 7.82 -30.33
C GLY A 248 26.43 7.57 -29.37
N GLN A 249 26.26 7.86 -28.08
CA GLN A 249 27.34 7.72 -27.11
C GLN A 249 27.59 6.26 -26.70
N PRO A 250 28.86 5.82 -26.58
CA PRO A 250 29.18 4.47 -26.14
C PRO A 250 28.67 4.19 -24.72
N TYR A 251 28.26 2.95 -24.45
CA TYR A 251 27.72 2.54 -23.15
C TYR A 251 28.64 2.93 -21.97
N GLY A 252 29.96 2.75 -22.10
CA GLY A 252 30.91 3.09 -21.04
C GLY A 252 30.96 4.58 -20.69
N PHE A 253 30.74 5.47 -21.68
CA PHE A 253 30.66 6.91 -21.46
C PHE A 253 29.41 7.27 -20.65
N VAL A 254 28.26 6.73 -21.06
CA VAL A 254 26.97 7.03 -20.43
C VAL A 254 26.84 6.39 -19.03
N ASP A 255 27.38 5.18 -18.87
CA ASP A 255 27.39 4.46 -17.58
C ASP A 255 28.16 5.24 -16.51
N ARG A 256 29.27 5.90 -16.89
CA ARG A 256 30.07 6.78 -16.00
C ARG A 256 29.22 7.92 -15.43
N ILE A 257 28.32 8.49 -16.22
CA ILE A 257 27.39 9.54 -15.78
C ILE A 257 26.30 8.93 -14.89
N SER A 258 25.67 7.84 -15.35
CA SER A 258 24.53 7.23 -14.64
C SER A 258 24.88 6.67 -13.25
N LYS A 259 26.15 6.29 -13.02
CA LYS A 259 26.66 5.82 -11.72
C LYS A 259 26.75 6.92 -10.66
N LEU A 260 26.87 8.18 -11.08
CA LEU A 260 26.89 9.33 -10.16
C LEU A 260 25.49 9.63 -9.61
N VAL A 261 24.43 9.18 -10.27
CA VAL A 261 23.07 9.29 -9.73
C VAL A 261 22.94 8.35 -8.53
N PRO A 262 22.55 8.84 -7.34
CA PRO A 262 22.39 7.99 -6.17
C PRO A 262 21.30 6.91 -6.37
N PRO A 263 21.38 5.77 -5.66
CA PRO A 263 20.46 4.64 -5.84
C PRO A 263 19.11 4.81 -5.11
N ASP A 264 18.87 5.93 -4.44
CA ASP A 264 17.68 6.14 -3.61
C ASP A 264 16.37 5.98 -4.40
N PRO A 265 15.35 5.30 -3.84
CA PRO A 265 14.02 5.24 -4.44
C PRO A 265 13.43 6.64 -4.63
N GLY A 266 12.86 6.91 -5.81
CA GLY A 266 12.28 8.23 -6.12
C GLY A 266 13.32 9.35 -6.31
N MET A 267 14.57 8.97 -6.63
CA MET A 267 15.60 9.91 -7.08
C MET A 267 15.20 10.59 -8.38
N THR A 268 15.43 11.91 -8.45
CA THR A 268 15.26 12.74 -9.64
C THR A 268 16.59 13.36 -10.03
N LEU A 269 16.73 13.84 -11.27
CA LEU A 269 17.94 14.53 -11.72
C LEU A 269 18.25 15.74 -10.82
N ALA A 270 17.24 16.54 -10.47
CA ALA A 270 17.42 17.69 -9.57
C ALA A 270 18.02 17.29 -8.21
N LYS A 271 17.49 16.23 -7.57
CA LYS A 271 18.03 15.72 -6.29
C LYS A 271 19.43 15.13 -6.44
N ALA A 272 19.71 14.49 -7.58
CA ALA A 272 21.02 13.91 -7.84
C ALA A 272 22.10 15.01 -7.91
N PHE A 273 21.80 16.13 -8.57
CA PHE A 273 22.68 17.30 -8.62
C PHE A 273 22.95 17.92 -7.24
N GLU A 274 21.95 17.95 -6.35
CA GLU A 274 22.14 18.42 -4.97
C GLU A 274 22.99 17.45 -4.13
N ALA A 275 22.87 16.14 -4.37
CA ALA A 275 23.52 15.11 -3.58
C ALA A 275 24.97 14.79 -4.02
N GLU A 276 25.28 14.91 -5.32
CA GLU A 276 26.58 14.55 -5.89
C GLU A 276 27.19 15.74 -6.66
N PRO A 277 28.09 16.51 -6.03
CA PRO A 277 28.72 17.69 -6.65
C PRO A 277 29.43 17.41 -7.98
N LYS A 278 29.96 16.19 -8.17
CA LYS A 278 30.61 15.81 -9.42
C LYS A 278 29.69 15.87 -10.63
N LEU A 279 28.38 15.72 -10.46
CA LEU A 279 27.42 15.86 -11.56
C LEU A 279 27.45 17.27 -12.13
N GLN A 280 27.51 18.29 -11.27
CA GLN A 280 27.63 19.69 -11.69
C GLN A 280 28.97 19.93 -12.38
N GLU A 281 30.07 19.42 -11.82
CA GLU A 281 31.40 19.57 -12.40
C GLU A 281 31.48 19.02 -13.83
N ILE A 282 30.95 17.82 -14.09
CA ILE A 282 30.97 17.23 -15.44
C ILE A 282 29.97 17.89 -16.39
N TYR A 283 28.85 18.41 -15.89
CA TYR A 283 27.87 19.15 -16.67
C TYR A 283 28.43 20.47 -17.20
N ASP A 284 29.21 21.17 -16.36
CA ASP A 284 29.85 22.43 -16.74
C ASP A 284 31.06 22.21 -17.65
N ALA A 285 31.80 21.11 -17.45
CA ALA A 285 33.06 20.84 -18.15
C ALA A 285 32.91 20.17 -19.53
N ASP A 286 31.84 19.40 -19.76
CA ASP A 286 31.69 18.55 -20.96
C ASP A 286 30.37 18.85 -21.69
N GLU A 287 30.48 19.39 -22.91
CA GLU A 287 29.33 19.74 -23.77
C GLU A 287 28.46 18.53 -24.13
N GLU A 288 29.06 17.34 -24.30
CA GLU A 288 28.30 16.12 -24.61
C GLU A 288 27.47 15.67 -23.39
N VAL A 289 28.05 15.79 -22.20
CA VAL A 289 27.34 15.52 -20.94
C VAL A 289 26.20 16.52 -20.74
N ARG A 290 26.44 17.80 -21.02
CA ARG A 290 25.43 18.86 -20.94
C ARG A 290 24.23 18.56 -21.83
N ALA A 291 24.48 18.23 -23.10
CA ALA A 291 23.43 17.88 -24.06
C ALA A 291 22.59 16.66 -23.62
N ILE A 292 23.25 15.62 -23.06
CA ILE A 292 22.54 14.45 -22.52
C ILE A 292 21.64 14.85 -21.36
N ILE A 293 22.17 15.62 -20.41
CA ILE A 293 21.45 15.98 -19.18
C ILE A 293 20.29 16.93 -19.48
N ASP A 294 20.48 17.95 -20.31
CA ASP A 294 19.41 18.89 -20.69
C ASP A 294 18.23 18.16 -21.32
N MET A 295 18.52 17.21 -22.21
CA MET A 295 17.49 16.40 -22.84
C MET A 295 16.88 15.37 -21.88
N ALA A 296 17.68 14.80 -20.98
CA ALA A 296 17.20 13.90 -19.95
C ALA A 296 16.25 14.61 -18.97
N CYS A 297 16.49 15.88 -18.64
CA CYS A 297 15.60 16.70 -17.84
C CYS A 297 14.23 16.90 -18.50
N LYS A 298 14.19 17.04 -19.83
CA LYS A 298 12.91 17.13 -20.58
C LYS A 298 12.15 15.81 -20.62
N LEU A 299 12.85 14.68 -20.55
CA LEU A 299 12.27 13.33 -20.68
C LEU A 299 12.10 12.57 -19.36
N GLU A 300 12.59 13.12 -18.25
CA GLU A 300 12.48 12.51 -16.93
C GLU A 300 11.00 12.27 -16.56
N GLY A 301 10.68 11.05 -16.13
CA GLY A 301 9.34 10.68 -15.69
C GLY A 301 8.35 10.37 -16.81
N VAL A 302 8.71 10.59 -18.08
CA VAL A 302 7.84 10.24 -19.22
C VAL A 302 7.62 8.72 -19.28
N THR A 303 6.38 8.33 -19.56
CA THR A 303 5.98 6.92 -19.73
C THR A 303 6.63 6.31 -20.98
N ARG A 304 7.32 5.18 -20.77
CA ARG A 304 8.08 4.47 -21.79
C ARG A 304 7.34 3.27 -22.34
N ASN A 305 6.80 2.43 -21.46
CA ASN A 305 6.16 1.18 -21.84
C ASN A 305 5.11 0.72 -20.84
N ALA A 306 4.20 -0.13 -21.30
CA ALA A 306 3.29 -0.87 -20.45
C ALA A 306 4.02 -2.03 -19.76
N GLY A 307 3.71 -2.21 -18.49
CA GLY A 307 4.04 -3.38 -17.69
C GLY A 307 2.76 -3.93 -17.05
N LYS A 308 2.93 -4.97 -16.26
CA LYS A 308 1.85 -5.63 -15.53
C LYS A 308 1.99 -5.34 -14.04
N HIS A 309 0.91 -4.97 -13.36
CA HIS A 309 0.95 -4.84 -11.90
C HIS A 309 1.19 -6.22 -11.28
N ALA A 310 2.24 -6.34 -10.47
CA ALA A 310 2.67 -7.62 -9.93
C ALA A 310 1.59 -8.28 -9.06
N GLY A 311 0.74 -7.48 -8.40
CA GLY A 311 -0.35 -7.99 -7.56
C GLY A 311 -1.73 -7.46 -7.89
N GLY A 312 -1.91 -6.58 -8.87
CA GLY A 312 -3.15 -5.82 -8.97
C GLY A 312 -4.17 -6.57 -9.82
N VAL A 313 -5.25 -7.02 -9.20
CA VAL A 313 -6.41 -7.61 -9.88
C VAL A 313 -7.62 -6.76 -9.62
N VAL A 314 -8.46 -6.59 -10.63
CA VAL A 314 -9.70 -5.85 -10.52
C VAL A 314 -10.86 -6.78 -10.88
N ILE A 315 -11.95 -6.66 -10.11
CA ILE A 315 -13.19 -7.39 -10.34
C ILE A 315 -14.29 -6.36 -10.60
N SER A 316 -14.90 -6.42 -11.77
CA SER A 316 -16.06 -5.61 -12.13
C SER A 316 -17.37 -6.37 -11.89
N PRO A 317 -18.50 -5.68 -11.69
CA PRO A 317 -19.81 -6.31 -11.57
C PRO A 317 -20.32 -6.91 -12.89
N THR A 318 -19.80 -6.42 -14.02
CA THR A 318 -20.11 -6.88 -15.39
C THR A 318 -18.81 -7.07 -16.16
N LEU A 319 -18.82 -7.03 -17.49
CA LEU A 319 -17.59 -7.13 -18.28
C LEU A 319 -16.66 -5.96 -17.97
N ILE A 320 -15.35 -6.23 -17.86
CA ILE A 320 -14.36 -5.19 -17.56
C ILE A 320 -14.36 -4.08 -18.62
N THR A 321 -14.70 -4.42 -19.86
CA THR A 321 -14.82 -3.50 -21.00
C THR A 321 -15.94 -2.49 -20.85
N ASP A 322 -16.90 -2.71 -19.94
CA ASP A 322 -17.93 -1.72 -19.61
C ASP A 322 -17.33 -0.53 -18.84
N PHE A 323 -16.13 -0.70 -18.26
CA PHE A 323 -15.47 0.29 -17.41
C PHE A 323 -14.13 0.77 -17.97
N SER A 324 -13.33 -0.13 -18.54
CA SER A 324 -11.98 0.20 -19.03
C SER A 324 -11.64 -0.60 -20.30
N PRO A 325 -11.00 0.03 -21.31
CA PRO A 325 -10.38 -0.71 -22.39
C PRO A 325 -9.22 -1.58 -21.87
N LEU A 326 -8.87 -2.60 -22.65
CA LEU A 326 -7.85 -3.59 -22.30
C LEU A 326 -6.60 -3.43 -23.14
N TYR A 327 -5.44 -3.56 -22.48
CA TYR A 327 -4.15 -3.79 -23.10
C TYR A 327 -3.82 -5.28 -23.00
N CYS A 328 -3.27 -5.85 -24.06
CA CYS A 328 -2.81 -7.24 -24.09
C CYS A 328 -1.37 -7.30 -24.57
N ASP A 329 -0.72 -8.44 -24.36
CA ASP A 329 0.56 -8.72 -25.00
C ASP A 329 0.43 -8.90 -26.53
N SER A 330 1.56 -9.14 -27.20
CA SER A 330 1.60 -9.32 -28.66
C SER A 330 0.80 -10.51 -29.18
N GLU A 331 0.46 -11.48 -28.33
CA GLU A 331 -0.38 -12.63 -28.68
C GLU A 331 -1.87 -12.38 -28.36
N GLY A 332 -2.22 -11.20 -27.85
CA GLY A 332 -3.57 -10.88 -27.40
C GLY A 332 -3.95 -11.53 -26.07
N LYS A 333 -2.96 -12.01 -25.29
CA LYS A 333 -3.16 -12.64 -23.99
C LYS A 333 -2.87 -11.66 -22.85
N HIS A 334 -3.15 -12.12 -21.63
CA HIS A 334 -2.91 -11.39 -20.37
C HIS A 334 -3.55 -9.99 -20.37
N PRO A 335 -4.89 -9.90 -20.46
CA PRO A 335 -5.57 -8.61 -20.47
C PRO A 335 -5.27 -7.85 -19.17
N VAL A 336 -4.92 -6.57 -19.32
CA VAL A 336 -4.81 -5.59 -18.23
C VAL A 336 -5.65 -4.36 -18.54
N THR A 337 -6.22 -3.71 -17.53
CA THR A 337 -6.93 -2.43 -17.70
C THR A 337 -5.99 -1.34 -18.17
N HIS A 338 -6.45 -0.42 -19.04
CA HIS A 338 -5.64 0.75 -19.41
C HIS A 338 -5.44 1.75 -18.26
N PHE A 339 -6.33 1.73 -17.28
CA PHE A 339 -6.17 2.51 -16.06
C PHE A 339 -5.20 1.82 -15.11
N ASP A 340 -4.27 2.59 -14.55
CA ASP A 340 -3.36 2.11 -13.52
C ASP A 340 -4.08 1.90 -12.18
N LYS A 341 -3.32 1.53 -11.15
CA LYS A 341 -3.84 1.25 -9.80
C LYS A 341 -4.70 2.38 -9.23
N ASN A 342 -4.32 3.64 -9.43
CA ASN A 342 -5.06 4.76 -8.84
C ASN A 342 -6.27 5.12 -9.71
N ASP A 343 -6.09 5.13 -11.03
CA ASP A 343 -7.13 5.53 -11.96
C ASP A 343 -8.27 4.50 -12.01
N VAL A 344 -7.96 3.20 -11.91
CA VAL A 344 -8.97 2.13 -11.92
C VAL A 344 -9.84 2.15 -10.67
N GLU A 345 -9.24 2.47 -9.52
CA GLU A 345 -9.93 2.66 -8.24
C GLU A 345 -10.79 3.92 -8.29
N TYR A 346 -10.27 5.02 -8.84
CA TYR A 346 -11.01 6.26 -8.99
C TYR A 346 -12.15 6.16 -10.00
N ALA A 347 -12.02 5.30 -11.01
CA ALA A 347 -13.10 4.92 -11.92
C ALA A 347 -14.18 4.05 -11.24
N GLY A 348 -13.98 3.66 -9.98
CA GLY A 348 -14.97 3.00 -9.14
C GLY A 348 -14.84 1.48 -9.10
N LEU A 349 -13.84 0.89 -9.75
CA LEU A 349 -13.62 -0.55 -9.67
C LEU A 349 -12.79 -0.93 -8.45
N VAL A 350 -13.12 -2.09 -7.89
CA VAL A 350 -12.47 -2.60 -6.69
C VAL A 350 -11.21 -3.37 -7.07
N LYS A 351 -10.06 -2.86 -6.62
CA LYS A 351 -8.80 -3.58 -6.69
C LYS A 351 -8.67 -4.59 -5.55
N PHE A 352 -8.00 -5.69 -5.84
CA PHE A 352 -7.48 -6.66 -4.90
C PHE A 352 -5.99 -6.80 -5.19
N ASP A 353 -5.16 -6.49 -4.19
CA ASP A 353 -3.73 -6.72 -4.29
C ASP A 353 -3.45 -8.17 -3.86
N PHE A 354 -3.00 -8.98 -4.82
CA PHE A 354 -2.54 -10.36 -4.73
C PHE A 354 -1.02 -10.38 -4.80
N LEU A 355 -0.37 -10.10 -3.69
CA LEU A 355 1.08 -10.00 -3.63
C LEU A 355 1.72 -11.38 -3.47
N GLY A 356 2.62 -11.75 -4.38
CA GLY A 356 3.37 -13.00 -4.30
C GLY A 356 4.53 -12.89 -3.31
N LEU A 357 4.36 -13.38 -2.08
CA LEU A 357 5.40 -13.37 -1.06
C LEU A 357 6.15 -14.71 -1.04
N ARG A 358 7.46 -14.68 -1.37
CA ARG A 358 8.33 -15.86 -1.34
C ARG A 358 8.42 -16.50 0.05
N THR A 359 8.36 -15.69 1.11
CA THR A 359 8.40 -16.17 2.50
C THR A 359 7.35 -17.23 2.77
N LEU A 360 6.13 -17.08 2.26
CA LEU A 360 5.07 -18.06 2.43
C LEU A 360 5.33 -19.36 1.68
N THR A 361 5.98 -19.25 0.53
CA THR A 361 6.39 -20.42 -0.26
C THR A 361 7.43 -21.23 0.52
N ILE A 362 8.38 -20.54 1.17
CA ILE A 362 9.38 -21.16 2.05
C ILE A 362 8.71 -21.85 3.25
N ILE A 363 7.78 -21.16 3.93
CA ILE A 363 7.04 -21.73 5.07
C ILE A 363 6.27 -22.98 4.64
N LYS A 364 5.59 -22.93 3.49
CA LYS A 364 4.87 -24.08 2.93
C LYS A 364 5.78 -25.29 2.73
N TRP A 365 6.91 -25.11 2.06
CA TRP A 365 7.84 -26.21 1.82
C TRP A 365 8.42 -26.76 3.12
N ALA A 366 8.70 -25.90 4.10
CA ALA A 366 9.12 -26.33 5.43
C ALA A 366 8.04 -27.16 6.12
N LEU A 367 6.77 -26.71 6.11
CA LEU A 367 5.64 -27.45 6.67
C LEU A 367 5.41 -28.77 5.95
N ASP A 368 5.44 -28.81 4.62
CA ASP A 368 5.29 -30.04 3.82
C ASP A 368 6.36 -31.08 4.23
N MET A 369 7.61 -30.65 4.40
CA MET A 369 8.71 -31.50 4.85
C MET A 369 8.54 -31.97 6.31
N ILE A 370 8.13 -31.07 7.21
CA ILE A 370 7.91 -31.38 8.63
C ILE A 370 6.74 -32.37 8.78
N ASN A 371 5.64 -32.14 8.07
CA ASN A 371 4.43 -32.96 8.15
C ASN A 371 4.64 -34.35 7.52
N ALA A 372 5.41 -34.46 6.43
CA ALA A 372 5.83 -35.76 5.91
C ALA A 372 6.65 -36.58 6.92
N ARG A 373 7.39 -35.92 7.82
CA ARG A 373 8.09 -36.57 8.93
C ARG A 373 7.13 -36.92 10.07
N MET A 374 6.25 -35.99 10.48
CA MET A 374 5.27 -36.23 11.56
C MET A 374 4.37 -37.43 11.25
N GLU A 375 3.91 -37.53 10.00
CA GLU A 375 3.09 -38.66 9.53
C GLU A 375 3.85 -40.00 9.65
N LYS A 376 5.11 -40.05 9.24
CA LYS A 376 5.96 -41.25 9.39
C LYS A 376 6.18 -41.63 10.86
N GLU A 377 6.22 -40.66 11.75
CA GLU A 377 6.38 -40.87 13.19
C GLU A 377 5.03 -41.10 13.93
N GLY A 378 3.90 -41.07 13.22
CA GLY A 378 2.56 -41.21 13.81
C GLY A 378 2.16 -40.06 14.73
N LYS A 379 2.73 -38.87 14.53
CA LYS A 379 2.49 -37.65 15.33
C LYS A 379 1.47 -36.73 14.65
N PRO A 380 0.78 -35.86 15.41
CA PRO A 380 -0.11 -34.86 14.82
C PRO A 380 0.66 -33.95 13.87
N LEU A 381 -0.01 -33.53 12.79
CA LEU A 381 0.53 -32.57 11.84
C LEU A 381 0.69 -31.20 12.50
N VAL A 382 1.71 -30.47 12.06
CA VAL A 382 1.99 -29.10 12.51
C VAL A 382 1.12 -28.13 11.71
N ASP A 383 0.37 -27.30 12.43
CA ASP A 383 -0.35 -26.14 11.90
C ASP A 383 0.31 -24.86 12.42
N ILE A 384 0.85 -24.06 11.50
CA ILE A 384 1.56 -22.81 11.80
C ILE A 384 0.67 -21.78 12.50
N ASN A 385 -0.65 -21.83 12.31
CA ASN A 385 -1.59 -20.86 12.88
C ASN A 385 -1.90 -21.11 14.36
N THR A 386 -1.39 -22.22 14.92
CA THR A 386 -1.68 -22.66 16.30
C THR A 386 -0.44 -22.64 17.20
N ILE A 387 0.68 -22.09 16.71
CA ILE A 387 1.92 -22.04 17.47
C ILE A 387 1.79 -21.04 18.65
N PRO A 388 2.44 -21.33 19.80
CA PRO A 388 2.51 -20.37 20.90
C PRO A 388 3.35 -19.14 20.52
N LEU A 389 2.93 -17.96 21.00
CA LEU A 389 3.62 -16.69 20.74
C LEU A 389 4.70 -16.36 21.79
N ASP A 390 4.83 -17.18 22.83
CA ASP A 390 5.74 -17.06 23.97
C ASP A 390 6.82 -18.17 23.97
N ASP A 391 7.11 -18.78 22.82
CA ASP A 391 8.08 -19.87 22.71
C ASP A 391 9.52 -19.44 23.04
N HIS A 392 10.03 -19.95 24.16
CA HIS A 392 11.37 -19.60 24.66
C HIS A 392 12.50 -19.94 23.68
N GLN A 393 12.40 -21.05 22.93
CA GLN A 393 13.45 -21.44 21.99
C GLN A 393 13.55 -20.46 20.82
N SER A 394 12.41 -19.99 20.32
CA SER A 394 12.34 -18.95 19.30
C SER A 394 12.92 -17.62 19.78
N PHE A 395 12.62 -17.22 21.02
CA PHE A 395 13.21 -16.02 21.62
C PHE A 395 14.72 -16.16 21.83
N GLU A 396 15.24 -17.34 22.15
CA GLU A 396 16.69 -17.56 22.28
C GLU A 396 17.44 -17.29 20.96
N VAL A 397 16.92 -17.80 19.84
CA VAL A 397 17.46 -17.52 18.49
C VAL A 397 17.43 -16.02 18.19
N LEU A 398 16.32 -15.35 18.53
CA LEU A 398 16.15 -13.92 18.35
C LEU A 398 17.14 -13.11 19.21
N LEU A 399 17.27 -13.43 20.50
CA LEU A 399 18.17 -12.78 21.45
C LEU A 399 19.66 -12.93 21.05
N ASN A 400 20.01 -14.06 20.42
CA ASN A 400 21.34 -14.29 19.85
C ASN A 400 21.57 -13.52 18.53
N ALA A 401 20.56 -12.83 18.01
CA ALA A 401 20.53 -12.14 16.72
C ALA A 401 20.88 -13.07 15.53
N GLU A 402 20.49 -14.34 15.63
CA GLU A 402 20.64 -15.36 14.60
C GLU A 402 19.54 -15.27 13.54
N THR A 403 19.14 -14.05 13.17
CA THR A 403 17.96 -13.76 12.34
C THR A 403 18.24 -13.78 10.83
N THR A 404 19.27 -14.48 10.37
CA THR A 404 19.46 -14.68 8.92
C THR A 404 18.30 -15.51 8.38
N ALA A 405 17.66 -15.06 7.29
CA ALA A 405 16.44 -15.65 6.73
C ALA A 405 15.18 -15.58 7.63
N VAL A 406 15.23 -14.81 8.73
CA VAL A 406 14.02 -14.43 9.46
C VAL A 406 13.45 -13.18 8.79
N PHE A 407 12.22 -13.31 8.28
CA PHE A 407 11.56 -12.28 7.48
C PHE A 407 11.58 -10.92 8.16
N GLN A 408 11.94 -9.87 7.41
CA GLN A 408 12.13 -8.47 7.86
C GLN A 408 13.28 -8.23 8.85
N LEU A 409 13.80 -9.25 9.53
CA LEU A 409 14.78 -9.13 10.61
C LEU A 409 16.23 -9.46 10.21
N GLU A 410 16.49 -9.62 8.92
CA GLU A 410 17.76 -10.11 8.39
C GLU A 410 18.89 -9.06 8.30
N SER A 411 18.54 -7.77 8.25
CA SER A 411 19.51 -6.71 7.97
C SER A 411 20.53 -6.55 9.11
N ARG A 412 21.76 -6.15 8.77
CA ARG A 412 22.81 -5.91 9.77
C ARG A 412 22.37 -4.91 10.85
N GLY A 413 21.79 -3.78 10.43
CA GLY A 413 21.31 -2.76 11.38
C GLY A 413 20.20 -3.29 12.28
N MET A 414 19.31 -4.13 11.76
CA MET A 414 18.26 -4.74 12.58
C MET A 414 18.84 -5.73 13.59
N LYS A 415 19.83 -6.54 13.21
CA LYS A 415 20.55 -7.42 14.14
C LYS A 415 21.24 -6.66 15.26
N ASP A 416 21.85 -5.52 14.96
CA ASP A 416 22.46 -4.65 15.95
C ASP A 416 21.39 -4.05 16.90
N LEU A 417 20.21 -3.69 16.37
CA LEU A 417 19.07 -3.26 17.19
C LEU A 417 18.57 -4.38 18.11
N ILE A 418 18.39 -5.59 17.60
CA ILE A 418 17.94 -6.76 18.39
C ILE A 418 18.88 -7.03 19.56
N LYS A 419 20.21 -6.99 19.35
CA LYS A 419 21.21 -7.19 20.42
C LYS A 419 21.10 -6.15 21.55
N ARG A 420 20.71 -4.92 21.21
CA ARG A 420 20.55 -3.82 22.16
C ARG A 420 19.20 -3.89 22.87
N LEU A 421 18.13 -4.16 22.11
CA LEU A 421 16.76 -4.21 22.59
C LEU A 421 16.48 -5.43 23.48
N LYS A 422 17.05 -6.59 23.13
CA LYS A 422 16.76 -7.88 23.76
C LYS A 422 15.25 -8.16 23.82
N PRO A 423 14.59 -8.33 22.66
CA PRO A 423 13.16 -8.64 22.61
C PRO A 423 12.87 -9.98 23.31
N ASP A 424 11.94 -9.98 24.26
CA ASP A 424 11.59 -11.14 25.10
C ASP A 424 10.08 -11.44 25.13
N CYS A 425 9.28 -10.67 24.39
CA CYS A 425 7.88 -10.95 24.13
C CYS A 425 7.50 -10.59 22.68
N PHE A 426 6.30 -10.99 22.25
CA PHE A 426 5.83 -10.76 20.88
C PHE A 426 5.64 -9.26 20.57
N GLU A 427 5.24 -8.46 21.56
CA GLU A 427 5.10 -7.00 21.43
C GLU A 427 6.41 -6.32 20.99
N ASP A 428 7.55 -6.79 21.48
CA ASP A 428 8.84 -6.26 21.03
C ASP A 428 9.13 -6.59 19.57
N ILE A 429 8.66 -7.72 19.06
CA ILE A 429 8.82 -8.08 17.65
C ILE A 429 8.04 -7.10 16.78
N ILE A 430 6.83 -6.73 17.21
CA ILE A 430 6.02 -5.68 16.58
C ILE A 430 6.78 -4.34 16.62
N ALA A 431 7.36 -4.00 17.79
CA ALA A 431 8.10 -2.77 17.99
C ALA A 431 9.39 -2.70 17.13
N LEU A 432 10.11 -3.80 16.91
CA LEU A 432 11.35 -3.83 16.11
C LEU A 432 11.17 -3.20 14.73
N VAL A 433 10.09 -3.55 14.03
CA VAL A 433 9.81 -3.04 12.68
C VAL A 433 9.41 -1.55 12.70
N ALA A 434 8.78 -1.09 13.79
CA ALA A 434 8.46 0.31 13.99
C ALA A 434 9.70 1.15 14.34
N LEU A 435 10.58 0.62 15.20
CA LEU A 435 11.81 1.27 15.68
C LEU A 435 12.90 1.33 14.61
N PHE A 436 13.02 0.32 13.74
CA PHE A 436 14.03 0.27 12.69
C PHE A 436 13.67 1.14 11.47
N ARG A 437 13.44 2.43 11.72
CA ARG A 437 13.16 3.45 10.70
C ARG A 437 14.08 4.65 10.90
N PRO A 438 14.43 5.40 9.83
CA PRO A 438 15.35 6.53 9.94
C PRO A 438 14.93 7.57 10.98
N GLY A 439 13.64 7.87 11.09
CA GLY A 439 13.10 8.84 12.05
C GLY A 439 13.38 8.46 13.52
N PRO A 440 12.85 7.32 14.01
CA PRO A 440 13.10 6.84 15.37
C PRO A 440 14.59 6.67 15.72
N LEU A 441 15.40 6.16 14.79
CA LEU A 441 16.84 5.97 15.00
C LEU A 441 17.60 7.29 15.18
N GLN A 442 17.17 8.36 14.50
CA GLN A 442 17.84 9.68 14.54
C GLN A 442 17.32 10.59 15.65
N SER A 443 16.14 10.31 16.22
CA SER A 443 15.52 11.15 17.25
C SER A 443 15.87 10.78 18.69
N GLY A 444 16.65 9.70 18.90
CA GLY A 444 16.92 9.14 20.23
C GLY A 444 15.76 8.32 20.81
N MET A 445 14.64 8.19 20.08
CA MET A 445 13.46 7.42 20.54
C MET A 445 13.78 5.95 20.78
N VAL A 446 14.62 5.36 19.94
CA VAL A 446 15.05 3.97 20.08
C VAL A 446 15.83 3.76 21.38
N ASP A 447 16.69 4.72 21.75
CA ASP A 447 17.50 4.61 22.95
C ASP A 447 16.61 4.68 24.21
N ASN A 448 15.70 5.65 24.27
CA ASN A 448 14.73 5.77 25.36
C ASN A 448 13.85 4.52 25.52
N PHE A 449 13.40 3.93 24.41
CA PHE A 449 12.61 2.69 24.44
C PHE A 449 13.40 1.55 25.12
N ILE A 450 14.65 1.35 24.70
CA ILE A 450 15.52 0.31 25.23
C ILE A 450 15.89 0.60 26.70
N ASP A 451 16.12 1.85 27.06
CA ASP A 451 16.50 2.25 28.42
C ASP A 451 15.34 2.09 29.40
N ARG A 452 14.12 2.49 29.02
CA ARG A 452 12.91 2.28 29.81
C ARG A 452 12.58 0.81 29.98
N LYS A 453 12.67 0.02 28.90
CA LYS A 453 12.48 -1.43 28.95
C LYS A 453 13.38 -2.10 30.00
N HIS A 454 14.65 -1.71 30.05
CA HIS A 454 15.63 -2.31 30.95
C HIS A 454 15.75 -1.60 32.30
N GLY A 455 14.86 -0.66 32.63
CA GLY A 455 14.88 0.08 33.90
C GLY A 455 16.09 1.00 34.08
N ARG A 456 16.75 1.41 32.99
CA ARG A 456 17.82 2.43 33.02
C ARG A 456 17.26 3.86 33.01
N GLU A 457 16.03 4.00 32.51
CA GLU A 457 15.21 5.22 32.60
C GLU A 457 13.87 4.86 33.24
N GLU A 458 13.30 5.77 34.03
CA GLU A 458 11.98 5.58 34.65
C GLU A 458 10.86 5.66 33.60
N VAL A 459 9.94 4.71 33.62
CA VAL A 459 8.79 4.69 32.70
C VAL A 459 7.84 5.83 33.05
N SER A 460 7.58 6.70 32.08
CA SER A 460 6.61 7.81 32.17
C SER A 460 5.58 7.69 31.06
N TYR A 461 4.36 8.21 31.28
CA TYR A 461 3.24 8.03 30.33
C TYR A 461 2.74 9.36 29.72
N PRO A 462 3.40 9.93 28.68
CA PRO A 462 4.64 9.47 28.03
C PRO A 462 5.93 10.16 28.52
N ASP A 463 5.80 11.30 29.20
CA ASP A 463 6.91 12.20 29.55
C ASP A 463 6.95 12.46 31.06
N ALA A 464 8.12 12.71 31.63
CA ALA A 464 8.30 12.91 33.07
C ALA A 464 7.45 14.07 33.62
N ASN A 465 7.30 15.16 32.86
CA ASN A 465 6.54 16.34 33.25
C ASN A 465 5.11 16.32 32.71
N TYR A 466 4.92 15.77 31.51
CA TYR A 466 3.64 15.77 30.80
C TYR A 466 3.09 14.35 30.69
N GLN A 467 2.74 13.76 31.83
CA GLN A 467 2.14 12.43 31.89
C GLN A 467 0.79 12.41 32.60
N HIS A 468 0.05 11.33 32.34
CA HIS A 468 -1.23 11.09 32.99
C HIS A 468 -1.49 9.59 33.17
N GLU A 469 -1.96 9.18 34.35
CA GLU A 469 -2.18 7.76 34.69
C GLU A 469 -3.18 7.05 33.77
N SER A 470 -4.17 7.78 33.24
CA SER A 470 -5.13 7.21 32.28
C SER A 470 -4.50 6.78 30.96
N LEU A 471 -3.28 7.22 30.65
CA LEU A 471 -2.53 6.78 29.47
C LEU A 471 -1.77 5.49 29.71
N LYS A 472 -1.65 5.03 30.97
CA LYS A 472 -0.89 3.82 31.30
C LYS A 472 -1.37 2.60 30.49
N PRO A 473 -2.66 2.25 30.42
CA PRO A 473 -3.09 1.08 29.65
C PRO A 473 -2.71 1.15 28.17
N ILE A 474 -2.73 2.35 27.57
CA ILE A 474 -2.45 2.58 26.15
C ILE A 474 -0.95 2.45 25.83
N LEU A 475 -0.10 2.87 26.77
CA LEU A 475 1.35 3.03 26.55
C LEU A 475 2.19 1.99 27.29
N GLU A 476 1.57 1.12 28.09
CA GLU A 476 2.24 0.04 28.80
C GLU A 476 3.00 -0.92 27.86
N PRO A 477 2.43 -1.39 26.72
CA PRO A 477 3.14 -2.27 25.79
C PRO A 477 4.40 -1.65 25.17
N THR A 478 4.50 -0.31 25.17
CA THR A 478 5.61 0.44 24.57
C THR A 478 6.44 1.21 25.61
N TYR A 479 6.34 0.81 26.88
CA TYR A 479 7.11 1.39 27.99
C TYR A 479 6.96 2.91 28.09
N GLY A 480 5.76 3.42 27.86
CA GLY A 480 5.47 4.85 27.92
C GLY A 480 5.80 5.64 26.65
N ILE A 481 6.36 5.01 25.61
CA ILE A 481 6.72 5.68 24.36
C ILE A 481 5.54 5.63 23.38
N ILE A 482 5.17 6.77 22.79
CA ILE A 482 4.16 6.80 21.72
C ILE A 482 4.81 6.29 20.42
N LEU A 483 4.60 5.02 20.11
CA LEU A 483 5.21 4.33 18.97
C LEU A 483 4.23 4.10 17.81
N TYR A 484 2.98 3.79 18.14
CA TYR A 484 1.96 3.38 17.16
C TYR A 484 0.97 4.49 16.82
N GLN A 485 0.32 4.36 15.66
CA GLN A 485 -0.71 5.31 15.21
C GLN A 485 -1.99 5.14 16.02
N GLU A 486 -2.28 3.92 16.41
CA GLU A 486 -3.40 3.46 17.22
C GLU A 486 -3.32 4.07 18.61
N GLN A 487 -2.11 4.14 19.21
CA GLN A 487 -1.88 4.84 20.48
C GLN A 487 -2.22 6.33 20.39
N VAL A 488 -1.87 7.02 19.29
CA VAL A 488 -2.26 8.42 19.09
C VAL A 488 -3.78 8.57 19.07
N MET A 489 -4.49 7.60 18.48
CA MET A 489 -5.95 7.60 18.42
C MET A 489 -6.57 7.35 19.80
N GLN A 490 -6.10 6.34 20.53
CA GLN A 490 -6.55 6.01 21.88
C GLN A 490 -6.28 7.15 22.88
N ILE A 491 -5.11 7.81 22.79
CA ILE A 491 -4.80 9.00 23.61
C ILE A 491 -5.84 10.10 23.38
N ALA A 492 -6.22 10.37 22.13
CA ALA A 492 -7.24 11.37 21.82
C ALA A 492 -8.64 10.96 22.33
N GLN A 493 -8.97 9.68 22.25
CA GLN A 493 -10.22 9.13 22.78
C GLN A 493 -10.29 9.31 24.31
N VAL A 494 -9.26 8.87 25.04
CA VAL A 494 -9.25 8.84 26.51
C VAL A 494 -9.06 10.24 27.10
N LEU A 495 -8.13 11.06 26.59
CA LEU A 495 -7.87 12.39 27.15
C LEU A 495 -8.85 13.47 26.70
N ALA A 496 -9.39 13.36 25.49
CA ALA A 496 -10.18 14.42 24.88
C ALA A 496 -11.58 13.98 24.44
N GLY A 497 -11.99 12.73 24.73
CA GLY A 497 -13.32 12.23 24.42
C GLY A 497 -13.62 12.19 22.92
N TYR A 498 -12.59 12.00 22.08
CA TYR A 498 -12.78 11.82 20.64
C TYR A 498 -13.50 10.49 20.36
N THR A 499 -14.33 10.47 19.32
CA THR A 499 -14.67 9.20 18.66
C THR A 499 -13.41 8.61 18.02
N LEU A 500 -13.32 7.30 17.89
CA LEU A 500 -12.18 6.66 17.21
C LEU A 500 -12.07 7.12 15.75
N GLY A 501 -13.21 7.35 15.07
CA GLY A 501 -13.24 7.94 13.73
C GLY A 501 -12.64 9.35 13.68
N GLY A 502 -13.04 10.23 14.62
CA GLY A 502 -12.46 11.57 14.76
C GLY A 502 -10.98 11.56 15.13
N ALA A 503 -10.54 10.54 15.88
CA ALA A 503 -9.15 10.36 16.26
C ALA A 503 -8.26 9.97 15.05
N ASP A 504 -8.75 9.13 14.13
CA ASP A 504 -8.04 8.87 12.85
C ASP A 504 -7.95 10.15 11.99
N LEU A 505 -8.99 10.99 11.97
CA LEU A 505 -8.95 12.28 11.27
C LEU A 505 -7.88 13.21 11.86
N LEU A 506 -7.72 13.24 13.18
CA LEU A 506 -6.66 13.98 13.88
C LEU A 506 -5.27 13.48 13.46
N ARG A 507 -5.05 12.16 13.52
CA ARG A 507 -3.78 11.53 13.09
C ARG A 507 -3.43 11.90 11.64
N ARG A 508 -4.39 11.84 10.72
CA ARG A 508 -4.17 12.25 9.32
C ARG A 508 -3.84 13.73 9.17
N ALA A 509 -4.46 14.60 9.98
CA ALA A 509 -4.16 16.02 9.99
C ALA A 509 -2.70 16.29 10.44
N MET A 510 -2.21 15.54 11.43
CA MET A 510 -0.80 15.57 11.84
C MET A 510 0.13 15.13 10.69
N GLY A 511 -0.18 14.00 10.05
CA GLY A 511 0.62 13.46 8.95
C GLY A 511 0.75 14.41 7.74
N LYS A 512 -0.30 15.14 7.39
CA LYS A 512 -0.28 16.14 6.30
C LYS A 512 0.41 17.46 6.66
N LYS A 513 0.86 17.65 7.91
CA LYS A 513 1.44 18.90 8.46
C LYS A 513 0.61 20.15 8.11
N ASN A 514 -0.71 20.00 7.95
CA ASN A 514 -1.58 21.10 7.51
C ASN A 514 -1.96 21.98 8.71
N ARG A 515 -1.27 23.12 8.83
CA ARG A 515 -1.38 24.07 9.95
C ARG A 515 -2.82 24.57 10.18
N LYS A 516 -3.63 24.70 9.12
CA LYS A 516 -5.03 25.15 9.22
C LYS A 516 -5.93 24.07 9.83
N LYS A 517 -5.77 22.81 9.40
CA LYS A 517 -6.53 21.68 9.97
C LYS A 517 -6.17 21.45 11.44
N TRP A 518 -4.87 21.50 11.77
CA TRP A 518 -4.40 21.39 13.15
C TRP A 518 -5.04 22.44 14.08
N ARG A 519 -5.06 23.71 13.65
CA ARG A 519 -5.62 24.82 14.45
C ARG A 519 -7.11 24.66 14.75
N ASN A 520 -7.85 23.95 13.90
CA ASN A 520 -9.26 23.66 14.10
C ASN A 520 -9.50 22.49 15.08
N SER A 521 -8.53 21.59 15.25
CA SER A 521 -8.61 20.46 16.19
C SER A 521 -8.25 20.85 17.63
N VAL A 522 -7.38 21.85 17.83
CA VAL A 522 -6.93 22.29 19.15
C VAL A 522 -8.09 22.72 20.09
N PRO A 523 -9.11 23.48 19.66
CA PRO A 523 -10.25 23.82 20.51
C PRO A 523 -11.07 22.61 20.94
N TYR A 524 -11.16 21.56 20.11
CA TYR A 524 -11.86 20.33 20.45
C TYR A 524 -11.10 19.53 21.50
N LEU A 525 -9.77 19.43 21.38
CA LEU A 525 -8.91 18.83 22.40
C LEU A 525 -9.05 19.55 23.75
N LYS A 526 -9.01 20.89 23.77
CA LYS A 526 -9.16 21.69 25.01
C LYS A 526 -10.56 21.56 25.62
N ARG A 527 -11.63 21.52 24.81
CA ARG A 527 -13.01 21.31 25.30
C ARG A 527 -13.23 19.88 25.81
N GLY A 528 -12.69 18.89 25.12
CA GLY A 528 -12.70 17.49 25.54
C GLY A 528 -12.09 17.31 26.93
N GLN A 529 -10.92 17.93 27.14
CA GLN A 529 -10.24 17.93 28.44
C GLN A 529 -11.06 18.57 29.56
N SER A 530 -11.73 19.70 29.26
CA SER A 530 -12.59 20.37 30.25
C SER A 530 -13.81 19.55 30.67
N LYS A 531 -14.32 18.68 29.80
CA LYS A 531 -15.46 17.78 30.10
C LYS A 531 -15.07 16.54 30.89
N THR A 532 -13.81 16.14 30.82
CA THR A 532 -13.24 14.97 31.50
C THR A 532 -12.52 15.36 32.81
N ALA A 533 -12.68 16.61 33.26
CA ALA A 533 -12.12 17.16 34.51
C ALA A 533 -10.58 17.15 34.59
N TRP A 534 -9.89 17.38 33.47
CA TRP A 534 -8.42 17.46 33.45
C TRP A 534 -7.91 18.91 33.63
N THR A 535 -6.81 19.06 34.37
CA THR A 535 -5.97 20.26 34.39
C THR A 535 -5.43 20.50 32.98
N ALA A 536 -5.45 21.73 32.47
CA ALA A 536 -5.05 22.03 31.10
C ALA A 536 -3.56 21.68 30.86
N ILE A 537 -3.30 20.54 30.20
CA ILE A 537 -1.96 20.08 29.82
C ILE A 537 -1.41 20.88 28.61
N PHE A 538 -2.26 21.62 27.91
CA PHE A 538 -1.87 22.47 26.79
C PHE A 538 -1.88 23.97 27.16
N PRO A 539 -0.74 24.68 27.10
CA PRO A 539 -0.75 26.15 27.16
C PRO A 539 -1.65 26.76 26.08
#